data_AF-A0A395L233-F1
#
_entry.id   AF-A0A395L233-F1
#
_cell.length_a   1.000
_cell.length_b   1.000
_cell.length_c   1.000
_cell.angle_alpha   90.00
_cell.angle_beta   90.00
_cell.angle_gamma   90.00
#
_symmetry.space_group_name_H-M   'P 1'
#
loop_
_entity.id
_entity.type
_entity.pdbx_description
1 polymer ?
#
loop_
_entity_poly.entity_id
_entity_poly.type
_entity_poly.pdbx_seq_one_letter_code
_entity_poly.pdbx_strand_id
1 'polypeptide(L)'
;MARLYSKQFYSLVRDNLLPGGLFVTQATSPYFAPQAYKSIEKTVGASGFANLYPYHVNVPSFGDWGFVLASDAKLNMTKPILAVETRYLDEKNIGKHFSLDKDTAAGDVGVNTLDRPVLLDYYLAGWQNYR
;
A
#
# COMPACT_ATOMS: atom_id res chain seq x y z
N MET A 1 9.82 -4.07 -12.22
CA MET A 1 9.24 -3.42 -11.02
C MET A 1 8.61 -2.07 -11.38
N ALA A 2 9.34 -1.09 -11.91
CA ALA A 2 8.87 0.30 -12.03
C ALA A 2 7.55 0.56 -12.81
N ARG A 3 7.18 -0.26 -13.81
CA ARG A 3 5.99 0.02 -14.64
C ARG A 3 4.66 -0.18 -13.92
N LEU A 4 4.54 -1.24 -13.11
CA LEU A 4 3.32 -1.59 -12.37
C LEU A 4 3.12 -0.77 -11.08
N TYR A 5 4.10 0.07 -10.73
CA TYR A 5 4.04 0.97 -9.58
C TYR A 5 4.07 2.44 -9.99
N SER A 6 3.71 2.73 -11.23
CA SER A 6 3.71 4.09 -11.76
C SER A 6 2.35 4.75 -11.54
N LYS A 7 2.35 6.07 -11.38
CA LYS A 7 1.12 6.88 -11.41
C LYS A 7 0.25 6.54 -12.62
N GLN A 8 0.86 6.43 -13.80
CA GLN A 8 0.16 6.13 -15.05
C GLN A 8 -0.56 4.78 -15.01
N PHE A 9 0.08 3.74 -14.48
CA PHE A 9 -0.55 2.44 -14.31
C PHE A 9 -1.74 2.52 -13.34
N TYR A 10 -1.58 3.18 -12.20
CA TYR A 10 -2.68 3.31 -11.23
C TYR A 10 -3.84 4.16 -11.74
N SER A 11 -3.58 5.18 -12.57
CA SER A 11 -4.64 5.94 -13.24
C SER A 11 -5.45 5.05 -14.18
N LEU A 12 -4.77 4.20 -14.97
CA LEU A 12 -5.47 3.22 -15.83
C LEU A 12 -6.30 2.23 -15.00
N VAL A 13 -5.79 1.76 -13.86
CA VAL A 13 -6.54 0.88 -12.96
C VAL A 13 -7.80 1.59 -12.47
N ARG A 14 -7.67 2.81 -11.92
CA ARG A 14 -8.81 3.58 -11.40
C ARG A 14 -9.89 3.77 -12.47
N ASP A 15 -9.48 4.16 -13.68
CA ASP A 15 -10.41 4.45 -14.77
C ASP A 15 -11.16 3.19 -15.28
N ASN A 16 -10.70 1.98 -14.91
CA ASN A 16 -11.35 0.71 -15.25
C ASN A 16 -12.13 0.08 -14.07
N LEU A 17 -12.18 0.73 -12.91
CA LEU A 17 -12.99 0.27 -11.79
C LEU A 17 -14.44 0.69 -11.97
N LEU A 18 -15.37 -0.19 -11.57
CA LEU A 18 -16.77 0.19 -11.39
C LEU A 18 -16.89 1.21 -10.24
N PRO A 19 -17.96 2.02 -10.21
CA PRO A 19 -18.25 2.88 -9.06
C PRO A 19 -18.24 2.08 -7.74
N GLY A 20 -17.45 2.54 -6.76
CA GLY A 20 -17.25 1.83 -5.49
C GLY A 20 -16.30 0.63 -5.55
N GLY A 21 -15.64 0.41 -6.69
CA GLY A 21 -14.61 -0.61 -6.84
C GLY A 21 -13.42 -0.39 -5.90
N LEU A 22 -12.76 -1.50 -5.57
CA LEU A 22 -11.59 -1.52 -4.70
C LEU A 22 -10.35 -1.95 -5.49
N PHE A 23 -9.26 -1.26 -5.27
CA PHE A 23 -7.94 -1.67 -5.73
C PHE A 23 -7.04 -1.94 -4.53
N VAL A 24 -6.21 -2.99 -4.62
CA VAL A 24 -5.19 -3.29 -3.62
C VAL A 24 -3.88 -3.60 -4.34
N THR A 25 -2.79 -3.04 -3.84
CA THR A 25 -1.43 -3.38 -4.27
C THR A 25 -0.55 -3.66 -3.06
N GLN A 26 0.38 -4.61 -3.21
CA GLN A 26 1.44 -4.78 -2.21
C GLN A 26 2.36 -3.56 -2.22
N ALA A 27 3.00 -3.24 -1.10
CA ALA A 27 3.80 -2.02 -0.95
C ALA A 27 5.14 -2.26 -0.24
N THR A 28 5.68 -3.48 -0.32
CA THR A 28 6.88 -3.94 0.41
C THR A 28 6.78 -3.74 1.93
N SER A 29 7.87 -3.91 2.67
CA SER A 29 7.86 -3.81 4.12
C SER A 29 7.84 -2.35 4.58
N PRO A 30 6.87 -1.94 5.41
CA PRO A 30 6.88 -0.60 6.00
C PRO A 30 8.00 -0.44 7.04
N TYR A 31 8.50 -1.54 7.60
CA TYR A 31 9.64 -1.55 8.52
C TYR A 31 11.00 -1.51 7.78
N PHE A 32 11.22 -2.42 6.83
CA PHE A 32 12.53 -2.51 6.14
C PHE A 32 12.70 -1.46 5.03
N ALA A 33 11.61 -1.02 4.39
CA ALA A 33 11.66 -0.07 3.28
C ALA A 33 10.56 1.01 3.40
N PRO A 34 10.53 1.80 4.49
CA PRO A 34 9.47 2.78 4.78
C PRO A 34 9.28 3.81 3.66
N GLN A 35 10.39 4.26 3.03
CA GLN A 35 10.33 5.21 1.91
C GLN A 35 9.68 4.60 0.67
N ALA A 36 9.94 3.33 0.37
CA ALA A 36 9.32 2.64 -0.75
C ALA A 36 7.82 2.44 -0.50
N TYR A 37 7.46 2.00 0.72
CA TYR A 37 6.07 1.86 1.15
C TYR A 37 5.30 3.17 0.99
N LYS A 38 5.84 4.27 1.53
CA LYS A 38 5.20 5.60 1.45
C LYS A 38 5.18 6.16 0.02
N SER A 39 6.21 5.89 -0.78
CA SER A 39 6.24 6.31 -2.19
C SER A 39 5.13 5.61 -2.99
N ILE A 40 4.87 4.34 -2.73
CA ILE A 40 3.76 3.60 -3.37
C ILE A 40 2.42 4.21 -2.95
N GLU A 41 2.18 4.43 -1.66
CA GLU A 41 0.97 5.10 -1.17
C GLU A 41 0.76 6.48 -1.82
N LYS A 42 1.79 7.32 -1.81
CA LYS A 42 1.76 8.66 -2.44
C LYS A 42 1.50 8.59 -3.94
N THR A 43 2.02 7.56 -4.62
CA THR A 43 1.83 7.36 -6.05
C THR A 43 0.41 6.91 -6.39
N VAL A 44 -0.18 6.02 -5.57
CA VAL A 44 -1.59 5.64 -5.71
C VAL A 44 -2.48 6.87 -5.48
N GLY A 45 -2.22 7.67 -4.45
CA GLY A 45 -2.95 8.94 -4.24
C GLY A 45 -2.82 9.92 -5.40
N ALA A 46 -1.60 10.10 -5.93
CA ALA A 46 -1.34 10.99 -7.06
C ALA A 46 -1.97 10.52 -8.38
N SER A 47 -2.38 9.25 -8.47
CA SER A 47 -3.17 8.74 -9.60
C SER A 47 -4.64 9.16 -9.56
N GLY A 48 -5.08 9.72 -8.42
CA GLY A 48 -6.35 10.40 -8.21
C GLY A 48 -7.44 9.54 -7.59
N PHE A 49 -7.08 8.51 -6.81
CA PHE A 49 -8.01 7.84 -5.89
C PHE A 49 -8.40 8.78 -4.74
N ALA A 50 -9.68 8.84 -4.39
CA ALA A 50 -10.16 9.74 -3.33
C ALA A 50 -9.81 9.27 -1.90
N ASN A 51 -9.74 7.95 -1.68
CA ASN A 51 -9.48 7.36 -0.37
C ASN A 51 -8.37 6.31 -0.47
N LEU A 52 -7.44 6.36 0.48
CA LEU A 52 -6.33 5.41 0.62
C LEU A 52 -6.36 4.81 2.02
N TYR A 53 -6.10 3.52 2.10
CA TYR A 53 -6.08 2.74 3.33
C TYR A 53 -4.80 1.89 3.33
N PRO A 54 -3.65 2.45 3.73
CA PRO A 54 -2.42 1.70 3.89
C PRO A 54 -2.57 0.74 5.07
N TYR A 55 -2.11 -0.50 4.90
CA TYR A 55 -2.14 -1.52 5.95
C TYR A 55 -0.93 -2.44 5.83
N HIS A 56 -0.71 -3.27 6.85
CA HIS A 56 0.39 -4.23 6.88
C HIS A 56 0.03 -5.49 7.67
N VAL A 57 0.72 -6.57 7.36
CA VAL A 57 0.54 -7.87 8.00
C VAL A 57 1.88 -8.59 8.05
N ASN A 58 2.13 -9.29 9.15
CA ASN A 58 3.28 -10.16 9.26
C ASN A 58 3.04 -11.44 8.46
N VAL A 59 3.73 -11.59 7.33
CA VAL A 59 3.68 -12.77 6.47
C VAL A 59 4.87 -13.68 6.82
N PRO A 60 4.68 -14.94 7.25
CA PRO A 60 5.75 -15.77 7.80
C PRO A 60 7.02 -15.90 6.94
N SER A 61 6.89 -15.86 5.61
CA SER A 61 8.01 -15.95 4.68
C SER A 61 8.69 -14.60 4.36
N PHE A 62 8.04 -13.48 4.68
CA PHE A 62 8.50 -12.13 4.29
C PHE A 62 8.65 -11.16 5.47
N GLY A 63 8.23 -11.55 6.67
CA GLY A 63 8.12 -10.66 7.82
C GLY A 63 7.00 -9.64 7.65
N ASP A 64 7.19 -8.46 8.22
CA ASP A 64 6.21 -7.39 8.13
C ASP A 64 6.07 -6.86 6.70
N TRP A 65 4.90 -7.04 6.10
CA TRP A 65 4.63 -6.73 4.70
C TRP A 65 3.42 -5.81 4.54
N GLY A 66 3.62 -4.75 3.76
CA GLY A 66 2.69 -3.67 3.56
C GLY A 66 1.86 -3.82 2.29
N PHE A 67 0.69 -3.19 2.31
CA PHE A 67 -0.27 -3.08 1.22
C PHE A 67 -0.92 -1.69 1.24
N VAL A 68 -1.44 -1.26 0.09
CA VAL A 68 -2.25 -0.06 -0.05
C VAL A 68 -3.56 -0.44 -0.71
N LEU A 69 -4.67 -0.22 0.00
CA LEU A 69 -6.01 -0.29 -0.57
C LEU A 69 -6.46 1.11 -1.00
N ALA A 70 -7.11 1.22 -2.15
CA ALA A 70 -7.62 2.48 -2.67
C ALA A 70 -9.04 2.33 -3.22
N SER A 71 -9.84 3.39 -3.07
CA SER A 71 -11.19 3.47 -3.64
C SER A 71 -11.64 4.92 -3.80
N ASP A 72 -12.50 5.17 -4.78
CA ASP A 72 -13.21 6.43 -4.93
C ASP A 72 -14.41 6.55 -3.98
N ALA A 73 -14.88 5.43 -3.42
CA ALA A 73 -15.89 5.42 -2.37
C ALA A 73 -15.24 5.35 -0.99
N LYS A 74 -15.80 6.08 -0.02
CA LYS A 74 -15.36 6.02 1.37
C LYS A 74 -15.78 4.69 2.00
N LEU A 75 -14.81 3.93 2.49
CA LEU A 75 -15.05 2.68 3.22
C LEU A 75 -15.28 2.92 4.70
N ASN A 76 -16.22 2.15 5.26
CA ASN A 76 -16.41 2.08 6.70
C ASN A 76 -15.47 1.06 7.31
N MET A 77 -14.31 1.53 7.77
CA MET A 77 -13.29 0.70 8.40
C MET A 77 -13.56 0.38 9.88
N THR A 78 -14.65 0.89 10.47
CA THR A 78 -14.94 0.70 11.91
C THR A 78 -15.38 -0.72 12.24
N LYS A 79 -15.98 -1.45 11.29
CA LYS A 79 -16.40 -2.85 11.43
C LYS A 79 -16.23 -3.60 10.11
N PRO A 80 -15.01 -4.07 9.79
CA PRO A 80 -14.79 -4.93 8.64
C PRO A 80 -15.56 -6.24 8.81
N ILE A 81 -16.25 -6.70 7.77
CA ILE A 81 -17.04 -7.94 7.79
C ILE A 81 -16.28 -9.00 6.99
N LEU A 82 -16.05 -10.16 7.60
CA LEU A 82 -15.51 -11.32 6.90
C LEU A 82 -16.67 -12.10 6.28
N ALA A 83 -16.78 -12.03 4.96
CA ALA A 83 -17.86 -12.69 4.21
C ALA A 83 -17.55 -14.16 3.86
N VAL A 84 -16.35 -14.64 4.17
CA VAL A 84 -15.86 -15.97 3.84
C VAL A 84 -15.13 -16.58 5.02
N GLU A 85 -15.06 -17.90 5.06
CA GLU A 85 -14.22 -18.60 6.03
C GLU A 85 -12.74 -18.24 5.78
N THR A 86 -12.02 -17.93 6.86
CA THR A 86 -10.63 -17.52 6.79
C THR A 86 -9.82 -18.26 7.84
N ARG A 87 -8.53 -18.50 7.55
CA ARG A 87 -7.60 -19.21 8.44
C ARG A 87 -6.72 -18.27 9.27
N TYR A 88 -6.63 -17.01 8.87
CA TYR A 88 -5.73 -16.03 9.47
C TYR A 88 -6.50 -14.80 9.97
N LEU A 89 -7.30 -14.17 9.12
CA LEU A 89 -8.09 -13.02 9.52
C LEU A 89 -9.24 -13.45 10.44
N ASP A 90 -9.56 -12.61 11.41
CA ASP A 90 -10.74 -12.73 12.25
C ASP A 90 -11.28 -11.32 12.58
N GLU A 91 -12.47 -11.25 13.18
CA GLU A 91 -13.10 -9.99 13.56
C GLU A 91 -12.26 -9.16 14.56
N LYS A 92 -11.38 -9.82 15.32
CA LYS A 92 -10.56 -9.20 16.37
C LYS A 92 -9.23 -8.66 15.82
N ASN A 93 -8.74 -9.17 14.69
CA ASN A 93 -7.44 -8.83 14.14
C ASN A 93 -7.52 -7.94 12.89
N ILE A 94 -8.59 -8.02 12.09
CA ILE A 94 -8.66 -7.33 10.79
C ILE A 94 -8.43 -5.81 10.88
N GLY A 95 -9.00 -5.17 11.91
CA GLY A 95 -8.82 -3.73 12.12
C GLY A 95 -7.39 -3.33 12.49
N LYS A 96 -6.62 -4.22 13.12
CA LYS A 96 -5.25 -3.92 13.60
C LYS A 96 -4.28 -3.72 12.44
N HIS A 97 -4.51 -4.36 11.31
CA HIS A 97 -3.65 -4.25 10.13
C HIS A 97 -3.63 -2.84 9.54
N PHE A 98 -4.68 -2.03 9.76
CA PHE A 98 -4.80 -0.65 9.28
C PHE A 98 -4.24 0.38 10.27
N SER A 99 -3.70 -0.06 11.40
CA SER A 99 -3.05 0.81 12.39
C SER A 99 -1.55 0.81 12.12
N LEU A 100 -1.03 1.92 11.58
CA LEU A 100 0.41 2.12 11.40
C LEU A 100 1.01 2.83 12.61
N ASP A 101 2.22 2.43 12.97
CA ASP A 101 2.98 3.07 14.05
C ASP A 101 3.44 4.48 13.63
N LYS A 102 3.71 5.34 14.62
CA LYS A 102 4.06 6.75 14.35
C LYS A 102 5.43 6.91 13.70
N ASP A 103 6.34 5.99 13.97
CA ASP A 103 7.70 5.93 13.44
C ASP A 103 7.77 5.33 12.02
N THR A 104 6.67 4.73 11.55
CA THR A 104 6.52 4.29 10.14
C THR A 104 6.36 5.47 9.16
N ALA A 105 6.30 6.71 9.66
CA ALA A 105 6.27 7.92 8.87
C ALA A 105 7.61 8.13 8.13
N ALA A 106 7.69 7.67 6.89
CA ALA A 106 8.77 8.06 6.00
C ALA A 106 8.75 9.58 5.77
N GLY A 107 9.94 10.18 5.59
CA GLY A 107 10.09 11.59 5.23
C GLY A 107 9.49 11.94 3.85
N ASP A 108 9.87 13.08 3.28
CA ASP A 108 9.35 13.48 1.97
C ASP A 108 9.82 12.53 0.86
N VAL A 109 8.89 11.73 0.32
CA VAL A 109 9.11 10.76 -0.75
C VAL A 109 8.52 11.24 -2.07
N GLY A 110 9.14 10.86 -3.19
CA GLY A 110 8.65 11.18 -4.53
C GLY A 110 7.47 10.31 -4.97
N VAL A 111 6.68 10.82 -5.92
CA VAL A 111 5.72 10.03 -6.71
C VAL A 111 6.50 9.28 -7.78
N ASN A 112 6.26 7.98 -7.90
CA ASN A 112 6.86 7.14 -8.92
C ASN A 112 6.09 7.25 -10.24
N THR A 113 6.76 7.68 -11.29
CA THR A 113 6.17 7.80 -12.63
C THR A 113 6.99 6.99 -13.64
N LEU A 114 6.44 6.74 -14.84
CA LEU A 114 7.15 6.01 -15.88
C LEU A 114 8.44 6.72 -16.34
N ASP A 115 8.43 8.05 -16.35
CA ASP A 115 9.54 8.93 -16.70
C ASP A 115 10.52 9.14 -15.53
N ARG A 116 10.06 9.03 -14.28
CA ARG A 116 10.88 9.20 -13.07
C ARG A 116 10.67 8.03 -12.09
N PRO A 117 11.37 6.90 -12.29
CA PRO A 117 11.14 5.67 -11.53
C PRO A 117 11.85 5.65 -10.16
N VAL A 118 11.54 6.60 -9.28
CA VAL A 118 12.19 6.78 -7.96
C VAL A 118 12.01 5.59 -6.99
N LEU A 119 11.04 4.71 -7.24
CA LEU A 119 10.71 3.62 -6.33
C LEU A 119 11.85 2.60 -6.18
N LEU A 120 12.61 2.35 -7.25
CA LEU A 120 13.70 1.38 -7.20
C LEU A 120 14.79 1.82 -6.22
N ASP A 121 15.10 3.12 -6.22
CA ASP A 121 16.11 3.69 -5.34
C ASP A 121 15.69 3.56 -3.87
N TYR A 122 14.44 3.91 -3.54
CA TYR A 122 13.89 3.75 -2.19
C TYR A 122 13.88 2.29 -1.73
N TYR A 123 13.53 1.37 -2.64
CA TYR A 123 13.54 -0.05 -2.34
C TYR A 123 14.96 -0.51 -2.02
N LEU A 124 15.93 -0.26 -2.91
CA LEU A 124 17.31 -0.69 -2.70
C LEU A 124 17.94 -0.08 -1.44
N ALA A 125 17.66 1.21 -1.15
CA ALA A 125 18.17 1.88 0.05
C ALA A 125 17.66 1.25 1.36
N GLY A 126 16.39 0.85 1.42
CA GLY A 126 15.83 0.20 2.62
C GLY A 126 16.48 -1.15 2.91
N TRP A 127 16.64 -1.99 1.89
CA TRP A 127 17.19 -3.34 2.03
C TRP A 127 18.71 -3.39 2.21
N GLN A 128 19.45 -2.33 1.88
CA GLN A 128 20.90 -2.26 2.10
C GLN A 128 21.28 -2.30 3.59
N ASN A 129 20.41 -1.83 4.49
CA ASN A 129 20.67 -1.82 5.93
C ASN A 129 20.53 -3.20 6.61
N TYR A 130 20.14 -4.23 5.85
CA TYR A 130 19.83 -5.57 6.36
C TYR A 130 20.54 -6.68 5.55
N ARG A 131 21.63 -6.33 4.86
CA ARG A 131 22.53 -7.28 4.19
C ARG A 131 23.72 -7.64 5.05
#